data_AF-A0A564Z8D0-F1
#
_entry.id   AF-A0A564Z8D0-F1
#
_cell.length_a   1.000
_cell.length_b   1.000
_cell.length_c   1.000
_cell.angle_alpha   90.00
_cell.angle_beta   90.00
_cell.angle_gamma   90.00
#
_symmetry.space_group_name_H-M   'P 1'
#
loop_
_entity.id
_entity.type
_entity.pdbx_description
1 polymer ?
#
loop_
_entity_poly.entity_id
_entity_poly.type
_entity_poly.pdbx_seq_one_letter_code
_entity_poly.pdbx_strand_id
1 'polypeptide(L)'
;MPFTGDPQNEFEISKLSQHFNGDEFIQDEKKIKMKEEDRLAAVISRIDNDVRTIPRGSLLRLPSGQIIRNKNYEGLSFGDASKLSSYSHFRKPIEYPQNSLGNTCNLNKAIDFLDTLEKDVPKGCWAVLFERGNTVVYLKSLLWLGYILFHVPGKPIYGSIYVGYGDYNIDLPFML
;
A
#
# COMPACT_ATOMS: atom_id res chain seq x y z
N MET A 1 18.99 -6.80 -5.55
CA MET A 1 20.07 -6.15 -6.31
C MET A 1 19.72 -4.68 -6.44
N PRO A 2 20.61 -3.75 -6.07
CA PRO A 2 20.34 -2.31 -6.18
C PRO A 2 20.12 -1.88 -7.64
N PHE A 3 19.47 -0.74 -7.85
CA PHE A 3 19.38 -0.11 -9.16
C PHE A 3 20.72 0.55 -9.51
N THR A 4 21.14 0.41 -10.77
CA THR A 4 22.38 1.00 -11.30
C THR A 4 22.13 2.41 -11.85
N GLY A 5 20.89 2.68 -12.25
CA GLY A 5 20.49 3.95 -12.87
C GLY A 5 20.62 3.97 -14.40
N ASP A 6 21.01 2.85 -15.03
CA ASP A 6 20.98 2.68 -16.48
C ASP A 6 19.73 1.88 -16.91
N PRO A 7 18.77 2.49 -17.62
CA PRO A 7 17.56 1.81 -18.09
C PRO A 7 17.81 0.60 -19.00
N GLN A 8 18.91 0.61 -19.77
CA GLN A 8 19.21 -0.45 -20.74
C GLN A 8 20.01 -1.61 -20.14
N ASN A 9 20.40 -1.50 -18.88
CA ASN A 9 21.11 -2.56 -18.20
C ASN A 9 20.25 -3.83 -18.11
N GLU A 10 20.80 -4.97 -18.51
CA GLU A 10 20.11 -6.26 -18.54
C GLU A 10 20.61 -7.16 -17.41
N PHE A 11 19.68 -7.84 -16.76
CA PHE A 11 19.97 -8.81 -15.73
C PHE A 11 19.46 -10.19 -16.12
N GLU A 12 20.25 -11.21 -15.81
CA GLU A 12 19.85 -12.61 -15.93
C GLU A 12 19.33 -13.11 -14.58
N ILE A 13 18.08 -13.56 -14.56
CA ILE A 13 17.46 -14.20 -13.40
C ILE A 13 17.23 -15.67 -13.74
N SER A 14 17.81 -16.55 -12.93
CA SER A 14 17.56 -18.00 -13.01
C SER A 14 16.29 -18.33 -12.23
N LYS A 15 15.23 -18.73 -12.94
CA LYS A 15 14.02 -19.25 -12.33
C LYS A 15 14.09 -20.76 -12.28
N LEU A 16 14.13 -21.31 -11.07
CA LEU A 16 14.00 -22.73 -10.81
C LEU A 16 12.51 -23.09 -10.81
N SER A 17 12.11 -24.03 -11.66
CA SER A 17 10.79 -24.63 -11.60
C SER A 17 10.93 -26.12 -11.32
N GLN A 18 10.19 -26.58 -10.32
CA GLN A 18 10.11 -27.99 -9.97
C GLN A 18 8.72 -28.49 -10.34
N HIS A 19 8.67 -29.60 -11.07
CA HIS A 19 7.43 -30.26 -11.41
C HIS A 19 7.62 -31.77 -11.46
N PHE A 20 6.56 -32.49 -11.09
CA PHE A 20 6.52 -33.94 -11.14
C PHE A 20 6.08 -34.39 -12.53
N ASN A 21 6.84 -35.29 -13.14
CA ASN A 21 6.45 -35.96 -14.38
C ASN A 21 6.39 -37.46 -14.12
N GLY A 22 5.21 -37.95 -13.70
CA GLY A 22 5.08 -39.29 -13.13
C GLY A 22 5.74 -39.37 -11.75
N ASP A 23 6.58 -40.39 -11.53
CA ASP A 23 7.33 -40.60 -10.28
C ASP A 23 8.68 -39.85 -10.25
N GLU A 24 9.06 -39.15 -11.32
CA GLU A 24 10.32 -38.42 -11.43
C GLU A 24 10.17 -36.94 -11.06
N PHE A 25 11.13 -36.45 -10.28
CA PHE A 25 11.24 -35.04 -9.87
C PHE A 25 12.12 -34.30 -10.89
N ILE A 26 11.54 -33.42 -11.70
CA ILE A 26 12.28 -32.66 -12.71
C ILE A 26 12.51 -31.23 -12.20
N GLN A 27 13.77 -30.79 -12.25
CA GLN A 27 14.19 -29.44 -11.89
C GLN A 27 14.67 -28.72 -13.15
N ASP A 28 13.84 -27.79 -13.64
CA ASP A 28 14.15 -26.97 -14.79
C ASP A 28 14.72 -25.62 -14.35
N GLU A 29 15.86 -25.25 -14.92
CA GLU A 29 16.46 -23.92 -14.80
C GLU A 29 16.16 -23.09 -16.04
N LYS A 30 15.27 -22.10 -15.90
CA LYS A 30 14.98 -21.13 -16.96
C LYS A 30 15.69 -19.82 -16.67
N LYS A 31 16.66 -19.45 -17.52
CA LYS A 31 17.26 -18.11 -17.49
C LYS A 31 16.36 -17.11 -18.20
N ILE A 32 15.97 -16.06 -17.49
CA ILE A 32 15.13 -14.98 -18.01
C ILE A 32 15.99 -13.71 -18.01
N LYS A 33 16.05 -13.04 -19.17
CA LYS A 33 16.65 -11.71 -19.29
C LYS A 33 15.59 -10.65 -19.02
N MET A 34 15.92 -9.66 -18.19
CA MET A 34 15.02 -8.55 -17.88
C MET A 34 15.81 -7.24 -17.85
N LYS A 35 15.27 -6.20 -18.47
CA LYS A 35 15.86 -4.85 -18.43
C LYS A 35 15.61 -4.17 -17.08
N GLU A 36 16.47 -3.23 -16.74
CA GLU A 36 16.34 -2.45 -15.52
C GLU A 36 15.06 -1.58 -15.52
N GLU A 37 14.67 -1.02 -16.66
CA GLU A 37 13.45 -0.24 -16.81
C GLU A 37 12.18 -1.03 -16.47
N ASP A 38 12.08 -2.28 -16.95
CA ASP A 38 10.96 -3.17 -16.67
C ASP A 38 10.91 -3.54 -15.18
N ARG A 39 12.09 -3.81 -14.59
CA ARG A 39 12.22 -4.07 -13.16
C ARG A 39 11.75 -2.89 -12.34
N LEU A 40 12.17 -1.68 -12.70
CA LEU A 40 11.79 -0.45 -12.01
C LEU A 40 10.27 -0.25 -12.07
N ALA A 41 9.66 -0.40 -13.24
CA ALA A 41 8.21 -0.29 -13.40
C ALA A 41 7.45 -1.32 -12.52
N ALA A 42 7.94 -2.56 -12.46
CA ALA A 42 7.36 -3.60 -11.60
C ALA A 42 7.48 -3.26 -10.11
N VAL A 43 8.63 -2.73 -9.67
CA VAL A 43 8.86 -2.30 -8.28
C VAL A 43 7.95 -1.12 -7.92
N ILE A 44 7.84 -0.10 -8.78
CA ILE A 44 6.92 1.03 -8.57
C ILE A 44 5.48 0.54 -8.44
N SER A 45 5.04 -0.33 -9.36
CA SER A 45 3.69 -0.91 -9.32
C SER A 45 3.43 -1.68 -8.03
N ARG A 46 4.42 -2.43 -7.54
CA ARG A 46 4.34 -3.15 -6.26
C ARG A 46 4.23 -2.19 -5.07
N ILE A 47 5.06 -1.15 -5.01
CA ILE A 47 5.01 -0.13 -3.95
C ILE A 47 3.64 0.56 -3.97
N ASP A 48 3.19 1.04 -5.13
CA ASP A 48 1.90 1.71 -5.26
C ASP A 48 0.74 0.80 -4.80
N ASN A 49 0.80 -0.48 -5.13
CA ASN A 49 -0.20 -1.45 -4.68
C ASN A 49 -0.16 -1.64 -3.16
N ASP A 50 1.01 -1.67 -2.54
CA ASP A 50 1.15 -2.00 -1.11
C ASP A 50 0.97 -0.81 -0.17
N VAL A 51 1.33 0.41 -0.58
CA VAL A 51 1.37 1.56 0.33
C VAL A 51 0.64 2.79 -0.13
N ARG A 52 0.09 2.84 -1.34
CA ARG A 52 -0.61 4.06 -1.76
C ARG A 52 -1.87 4.24 -0.91
N THR A 53 -1.82 5.18 0.02
CA THR A 53 -2.87 5.39 1.02
C THR A 53 -3.61 6.71 0.84
N ILE A 54 -4.85 6.74 1.31
CA ILE A 54 -5.70 7.93 1.34
C ILE A 54 -6.46 8.04 2.67
N PRO A 55 -6.78 9.26 3.13
CA PRO A 55 -7.68 9.45 4.26
C PRO A 55 -9.13 9.02 3.95
N ARG A 56 -9.83 8.50 4.95
CA ARG A 56 -11.25 8.15 4.89
C ARG A 56 -12.09 9.36 4.50
N GLY A 57 -13.04 9.17 3.58
CA GLY A 57 -13.93 10.23 3.10
C GLY A 57 -13.35 11.13 2.03
N SER A 58 -12.08 10.98 1.65
CA SER A 58 -11.47 11.75 0.55
C SER A 58 -11.99 11.35 -0.83
N LEU A 59 -12.47 10.11 -0.98
CA LEU A 59 -13.08 9.57 -2.19
C LEU A 59 -14.51 9.11 -1.91
N LEU A 60 -15.33 9.14 -2.96
CA LEU A 60 -16.68 8.61 -2.97
C LEU A 60 -16.85 7.61 -4.11
N ARG A 61 -17.52 6.50 -3.82
CA ARG A 61 -17.99 5.55 -4.82
C ARG A 61 -19.46 5.85 -5.12
N LEU A 62 -19.73 6.19 -6.38
CA LEU A 62 -21.09 6.41 -6.87
C LEU A 62 -21.84 5.08 -7.04
N PRO A 63 -23.19 5.07 -7.07
CA PRO A 63 -23.98 3.88 -7.38
C PRO A 63 -23.63 3.24 -8.74
N SER A 64 -23.16 4.05 -9.70
CA SER A 64 -22.64 3.59 -11.00
C SER A 64 -21.33 2.79 -10.88
N GLY A 65 -20.70 2.77 -9.71
CA GLY A 65 -19.40 2.16 -9.46
C GLY A 65 -18.21 3.08 -9.71
N GLN A 66 -18.42 4.27 -10.28
CA GLN A 66 -17.37 5.25 -10.52
C GLN A 66 -16.84 5.83 -9.19
N ILE A 67 -15.51 5.99 -9.09
CA ILE A 67 -14.83 6.59 -7.95
C ILE A 67 -14.51 8.05 -8.29
N ILE A 68 -14.96 8.97 -7.45
CA ILE A 68 -14.75 10.42 -7.59
C ILE A 68 -14.10 10.99 -6.34
N ARG A 69 -13.40 12.12 -6.47
CA ARG A 69 -12.92 12.89 -5.32
C ARG A 69 -14.10 13.55 -4.61
N ASN A 70 -14.12 13.46 -3.28
CA ASN A 70 -15.12 14.12 -2.47
C ASN A 70 -14.80 15.61 -2.35
N LYS A 71 -15.60 16.48 -2.97
CA LYS A 71 -15.44 17.93 -2.89
C LYS A 71 -15.77 18.50 -1.49
N ASN A 72 -16.56 17.76 -0.71
CA ASN A 72 -16.97 18.14 0.65
C ASN A 72 -16.06 17.51 1.71
N TYR A 73 -14.90 16.96 1.31
CA TYR A 73 -13.93 16.48 2.27
C TYR A 73 -13.32 17.69 2.99
N GLU A 74 -13.38 17.70 4.32
CA GLU A 74 -12.84 18.80 5.14
C GLU A 74 -11.54 18.40 5.86
N GLY A 75 -11.08 17.17 5.70
CA GLY A 75 -9.97 16.61 6.49
C GLY A 75 -10.45 15.62 7.55
N LEU A 76 -9.52 14.83 8.09
CA LEU A 76 -9.79 13.99 9.25
C LEU A 76 -9.87 14.84 10.52
N SER A 77 -10.70 14.42 11.47
CA SER A 77 -10.68 14.97 12.82
C SER A 77 -9.37 14.60 13.53
N PHE A 78 -8.94 15.34 14.55
CA PHE A 78 -7.75 14.99 15.32
C PHE A 78 -7.83 13.60 15.96
N GLY A 79 -9.02 13.20 16.42
CA GLY A 79 -9.25 11.89 17.02
C GLY A 79 -9.23 10.75 16.00
N ASP A 80 -9.56 11.01 14.75
CA ASP A 80 -9.54 10.01 13.68
C ASP A 80 -8.17 9.96 12.98
N ALA A 81 -7.46 11.08 12.93
CA ALA A 81 -6.11 11.16 12.38
C ALA A 81 -5.11 10.24 13.09
N SER A 82 -5.34 9.90 14.37
CA SER A 82 -4.51 8.95 15.11
C SER A 82 -4.82 7.48 14.82
N LYS A 83 -5.95 7.18 14.16
CA LYS A 83 -6.44 5.81 13.97
C LYS A 83 -6.09 5.29 12.58
N LEU A 84 -5.47 4.11 12.52
CA LEU A 84 -5.19 3.44 11.24
C LEU A 84 -6.47 3.08 10.46
N SER A 85 -7.60 2.88 11.14
CA SER A 85 -8.91 2.65 10.53
C SER A 85 -9.43 3.85 9.71
N SER A 86 -8.86 5.04 9.91
CA SER A 86 -9.22 6.25 9.16
C SER A 86 -8.41 6.45 7.88
N TYR A 87 -7.57 5.47 7.53
CA TYR A 87 -6.81 5.45 6.29
C TYR A 87 -7.11 4.17 5.52
N SER A 88 -7.06 4.26 4.21
CA SER A 88 -7.35 3.15 3.32
C SER A 88 -6.37 3.07 2.16
N HIS A 89 -6.16 1.87 1.66
CA HIS A 89 -5.36 1.62 0.46
C HIS A 89 -6.10 2.06 -0.80
N PHE A 90 -5.45 2.85 -1.65
CA PHE A 90 -5.94 3.27 -2.95
C PHE A 90 -5.60 2.23 -4.02
N ARG A 91 -6.25 1.07 -3.90
CA ARG A 91 -6.18 -0.03 -4.85
C ARG A 91 -7.53 -0.72 -4.96
N LYS A 92 -7.62 -1.71 -5.83
CA LYS A 92 -8.77 -2.62 -5.82
C LYS A 92 -8.79 -3.38 -4.48
N PRO A 93 -9.90 -3.38 -3.73
CA PRO A 93 -9.98 -4.08 -2.46
C PRO A 93 -9.68 -5.58 -2.63
N ILE A 94 -8.84 -6.12 -1.76
CA ILE A 94 -8.55 -7.56 -1.66
C ILE A 94 -9.68 -8.22 -0.88
N GLU A 95 -10.07 -7.61 0.25
CA GLU A 95 -11.21 -8.03 1.04
C GLU A 95 -12.36 -7.06 0.81
N TYR A 96 -13.51 -7.53 0.31
CA TYR A 96 -14.66 -6.65 0.29
C TYR A 96 -15.14 -6.42 1.74
N PRO A 97 -15.17 -5.16 2.24
CA PRO A 97 -15.61 -4.87 3.61
C PRO A 97 -17.06 -5.29 3.88
N GLN A 98 -17.81 -5.64 2.83
CA GLN A 98 -19.20 -6.10 2.89
C GLN A 98 -19.35 -7.56 3.31
N ASN A 99 -18.27 -8.35 3.35
CA ASN A 99 -18.36 -9.80 3.61
C ASN A 99 -18.34 -10.17 5.11
N SER A 100 -17.98 -9.24 5.99
CA SER A 100 -18.04 -9.48 7.44
C SER A 100 -19.43 -9.12 7.96
N LEU A 101 -20.27 -10.15 8.14
CA LEU A 101 -21.65 -10.08 8.66
C LEU A 101 -21.80 -9.35 10.02
N GLY A 102 -20.71 -9.03 10.73
CA GLY A 102 -20.73 -8.51 12.11
C GLY A 102 -20.49 -7.01 12.33
N ASN A 103 -19.97 -6.25 11.35
CA ASN A 103 -19.52 -4.85 11.59
C ASN A 103 -20.36 -3.77 10.87
N THR A 104 -21.60 -4.10 10.49
CA THR A 104 -22.41 -3.34 9.52
C THR A 104 -23.12 -2.09 10.07
N CYS A 105 -23.07 -1.80 11.37
CA CYS A 105 -23.92 -0.74 11.94
C CYS A 105 -23.47 0.70 11.60
N ASN A 106 -22.22 0.95 11.22
CA ASN A 106 -21.69 2.31 10.98
C ASN A 106 -20.94 2.49 9.63
N LEU A 107 -20.95 1.49 8.75
CA LEU A 107 -20.22 1.55 7.48
C LEU A 107 -21.05 2.26 6.39
N ASN A 108 -20.49 3.31 5.80
CA ASN A 108 -21.09 3.98 4.66
C ASN A 108 -20.52 3.40 3.37
N LYS A 109 -21.31 2.65 2.59
CA LYS A 109 -20.86 2.00 1.34
C LYS A 109 -20.27 2.95 0.30
N ALA A 110 -20.63 4.23 0.32
CA ALA A 110 -20.08 5.23 -0.58
C ALA A 110 -18.66 5.67 -0.19
N ILE A 111 -18.29 5.55 1.09
CA ILE A 111 -17.01 6.01 1.65
C ILE A 111 -16.11 4.82 1.99
N ASP A 112 -16.67 3.82 2.67
CA ASP A 112 -16.00 2.66 3.24
C ASP A 112 -16.00 1.49 2.25
N PHE A 113 -15.44 1.73 1.07
CA PHE A 113 -15.37 0.72 -0.01
C PHE A 113 -13.96 0.16 -0.24
N LEU A 114 -12.95 0.68 0.46
CA LEU A 114 -11.54 0.32 0.34
C LEU A 114 -11.04 -0.44 1.59
N ASP A 115 -9.91 -1.12 1.45
CA ASP A 115 -9.25 -1.82 2.55
C ASP A 115 -8.62 -0.82 3.52
N THR A 116 -8.86 -1.01 4.81
CA THR A 116 -8.29 -0.17 5.89
C THR A 116 -6.92 -0.67 6.31
N LEU A 117 -6.05 0.24 6.76
CA LEU A 117 -4.69 -0.12 7.20
C LEU A 117 -4.66 -0.90 8.52
N GLU A 118 -5.75 -0.84 9.30
CA GLU A 118 -5.87 -1.58 10.56
C GLU A 118 -5.75 -3.11 10.37
N LYS A 119 -6.11 -3.60 9.18
CA LYS A 119 -6.05 -5.02 8.82
C LYS A 119 -4.71 -5.46 8.27
N ASP A 120 -3.76 -4.55 8.08
CA ASP A 120 -2.48 -4.89 7.47
C ASP A 120 -1.64 -5.81 8.38
N VAL A 121 -0.88 -6.69 7.73
CA VAL A 121 -0.03 -7.68 8.38
C VAL A 121 1.43 -7.40 7.99
N PRO A 122 2.37 -7.40 8.96
CA PRO A 122 2.18 -7.63 10.39
C PRO A 122 1.49 -6.46 11.11
N LYS A 123 0.81 -6.74 12.23
CA LYS A 123 0.26 -5.66 13.06
C LYS A 123 1.39 -4.77 13.56
N GLY A 124 1.21 -3.45 13.47
CA GLY A 124 2.26 -2.49 13.80
C GLY A 124 3.16 -2.10 12.62
N CYS A 125 2.86 -2.55 11.39
CA CYS A 125 3.61 -2.17 10.19
C CYS A 125 3.47 -0.70 9.74
N TRP A 126 2.65 0.08 10.44
CA TRP A 126 2.44 1.50 10.19
C TRP A 126 2.74 2.32 11.44
N ALA A 127 3.42 3.44 11.24
CA ALA A 127 3.67 4.42 12.30
C ALA A 127 2.91 5.72 12.01
N VAL A 128 2.12 6.18 12.98
CA VAL A 128 1.43 7.48 12.95
C VAL A 128 2.19 8.45 13.86
N LEU A 129 2.65 9.56 13.29
CA LEU A 129 3.48 10.55 13.97
C LEU A 129 2.81 11.91 13.88
N PHE A 130 2.63 12.56 15.02
CA PHE A 130 2.13 13.93 15.10
C PHE A 130 3.31 14.89 15.22
N GLU A 131 3.34 15.88 14.35
CA GLU A 131 4.43 16.85 14.28
C GLU A 131 3.90 18.28 14.41
N ARG A 132 4.81 19.21 14.76
CA ARG A 132 4.52 20.66 14.84
C ARG A 132 3.30 20.97 15.73
N GLY A 133 3.26 20.42 16.94
CA GLY A 133 2.14 20.63 17.87
C GLY A 133 0.83 20.04 17.37
N ASN A 134 0.88 18.83 16.78
CA ASN A 134 -0.26 18.09 16.22
C ASN A 134 -0.94 18.74 15.00
N THR A 135 -0.28 19.71 14.34
CA THR A 135 -0.85 20.38 13.16
C THR A 135 -0.68 19.57 11.88
N VAL A 136 0.30 18.67 11.84
CA VAL A 136 0.58 17.78 10.70
C VAL A 136 0.74 16.37 11.24
N VAL A 137 0.18 15.41 10.53
CA VAL A 137 0.34 13.99 10.83
C VAL A 137 1.02 13.30 9.67
N TYR A 138 2.05 12.54 10.01
CA TYR A 138 2.76 11.66 9.09
C TYR A 138 2.36 10.21 9.37
N LEU A 139 1.99 9.52 8.32
CA LEU A 139 1.78 8.09 8.31
C LEU A 139 2.93 7.46 7.52
N LYS A 140 3.72 6.61 8.17
CA LYS A 140 4.91 5.98 7.59
C LYS A 140 4.72 4.47 7.50
N SER A 141 5.12 3.87 6.38
CA SER A 141 5.19 2.42 6.25
C SER A 141 6.52 1.91 6.82
N LEU A 142 6.46 0.84 7.63
CA LEU A 142 7.64 0.12 8.12
C LEU A 142 8.03 -1.06 7.22
N LEU A 143 7.11 -1.51 6.36
CA LEU A 143 7.38 -2.51 5.33
C LEU A 143 8.11 -1.88 4.13
N TRP A 144 7.68 -0.69 3.71
CA TRP A 144 8.33 0.07 2.64
C TRP A 144 8.96 1.33 3.21
N LEU A 145 10.19 1.16 3.71
CA LEU A 145 10.97 2.26 4.26
C LEU A 145 11.17 3.32 3.17
N GLY A 146 10.77 4.56 3.50
CA GLY A 146 10.77 5.68 2.56
C GLY A 146 9.37 6.15 2.13
N TYR A 147 8.32 5.36 2.37
CA TYR A 147 6.95 5.81 2.15
C TYR A 147 6.45 6.70 3.29
N ILE A 148 5.96 7.88 2.93
CA ILE A 148 5.35 8.83 3.86
C ILE A 148 4.08 9.40 3.24
N LEU A 149 2.95 9.24 3.92
CA LEU A 149 1.76 10.06 3.73
C LEU A 149 1.79 11.20 4.75
N PHE A 150 1.48 12.41 4.30
CA PHE A 150 1.23 13.55 5.18
C PHE A 150 -0.22 14.00 5.03
N HIS A 151 -0.81 14.47 6.11
CA HIS A 151 -2.07 15.20 6.04
C HIS A 151 -2.18 16.24 7.16
N VAL A 152 -3.07 17.21 6.96
CA VAL A 152 -3.37 18.28 7.93
C VAL A 152 -4.77 18.02 8.49
N PRO A 153 -4.91 17.65 9.78
CA PRO A 153 -6.22 17.46 10.39
C PRO A 153 -7.11 18.71 10.25
N GLY A 154 -8.40 18.50 9.99
CA GLY A 154 -9.37 19.57 9.74
C GLY A 154 -9.12 20.40 8.47
N LYS A 155 -8.25 19.93 7.56
CA LYS A 155 -8.12 20.50 6.21
C LYS A 155 -8.10 19.41 5.13
N PRO A 156 -8.58 19.69 3.91
CA PRO A 156 -8.51 18.77 2.78
C PRO A 156 -7.12 18.71 2.14
N ILE A 157 -6.06 18.78 2.95
CA ILE A 157 -4.68 18.80 2.49
C ILE A 157 -4.03 17.49 2.92
N TYR A 158 -3.74 16.64 1.94
CA TYR A 158 -2.99 15.40 2.14
C TYR A 158 -2.20 15.09 0.87
N GLY A 159 -1.18 14.26 1.02
CA GLY A 159 -0.35 13.77 -0.08
C GLY A 159 0.54 12.65 0.40
N SER A 160 1.16 11.94 -0.53
CA SER A 160 2.15 10.93 -0.19
C SER A 160 3.33 10.97 -1.15
N ILE A 161 4.45 10.49 -0.66
CA ILE A 161 5.70 10.39 -1.42
C ILE A 161 6.43 9.12 -0.98
N TYR A 162 7.12 8.50 -1.93
CA TYR A 162 8.08 7.45 -1.67
C TYR A 162 9.47 7.95 -2.04
N VAL A 163 10.41 7.86 -1.11
CA VAL A 163 11.83 8.12 -1.37
C VAL A 163 12.64 7.00 -0.73
N GLY A 164 13.19 6.10 -1.55
CA GLY A 164 13.94 4.94 -1.08
C GLY A 164 14.46 4.08 -2.22
N TYR A 165 15.08 2.95 -1.87
CA TYR A 165 15.73 2.03 -2.82
C TYR A 165 14.78 1.03 -3.48
N GLY A 166 13.52 0.98 -3.07
CA GLY A 166 12.55 0.01 -3.56
C GLY A 166 12.68 -1.38 -2.93
N ASP A 167 13.27 -1.45 -1.73
CA ASP A 167 13.41 -2.69 -0.96
C ASP A 167 12.23 -2.88 0.01
N TYR A 168 11.69 -4.10 0.03
CA TYR A 168 10.65 -4.54 0.96
C TYR A 168 11.29 -5.10 2.23
N ASN A 169 10.89 -4.60 3.39
CA ASN A 169 11.39 -5.06 4.68
C ASN A 169 10.72 -6.39 5.09
N ILE A 170 11.30 -7.49 4.62
CA ILE A 170 10.83 -8.85 4.95
C ILE A 170 11.05 -9.21 6.43
N ASP A 171 12.02 -8.57 7.08
CA ASP A 171 12.42 -8.89 8.45
C ASP A 171 11.57 -8.16 9.50
N LEU A 172 10.66 -7.27 9.08
CA LEU A 172 9.80 -6.50 9.98
C LEU A 172 9.11 -7.34 11.08
N PRO A 173 8.57 -8.54 10.80
CA PRO A 173 7.94 -9.36 11.85
C PRO A 173 8.89 -9.76 12.99
N PHE A 174 10.21 -9.76 12.76
CA PHE A 174 11.22 -10.05 13.78
C PHE A 174 11.74 -8.79 14.49
N MET A 175 11.39 -7.61 13.98
CA MET A 175 11.82 -6.31 14.53
C MET A 175 10.76 -5.66 15.44
N LEU A 176 9.51 -6.13 15.37
CA LEU A 176 8.37 -5.68 16.18
C LEU A 176 8.26 -6.52 17.46
#